data_AF-A0A5J4YIH7-F1
#
_entry.id   AF-A0A5J4YIH7-F1
#
_cell.length_a   1.000
_cell.length_b   1.000
_cell.length_c   1.000
_cell.angle_alpha   90.00
_cell.angle_beta   90.00
_cell.angle_gamma   90.00
#
_symmetry.space_group_name_H-M   'P 1'
#
loop_
_entity.id
_entity.type
_entity.pdbx_description
1 polymer ?
#
loop_
_entity_poly.entity_id
_entity_poly.type
_entity_poly.pdbx_seq_one_letter_code
_entity_poly.pdbx_strand_id
1 'polypeptide(L)'
;MSEVADAAAPGCPRKAHGLNCDASRRRKRRQNEVCYFLRNWQHDDRMRYSLVVQYFLVKAGASACSVARRRSWSFVAVPLEPRTRHETTMRIVVLDCQPLHQYRPELPRDSFGPCFDLLFSPYVDAGELELEHVDATSNRPLEPLLSRNDVHAFLVTGSFASAYDQDDWILRLSAFLRRVRDAPTKRVPILGVCFGFQIVAHAFGGEVISNPAGLEIGTVGFEPDMKGCTQLFGEDSALSRVPNPIILPYFHRDTVQRLPLGAISLGSNAHTPCQAFWIPSVALCVQGHPEFAADNDMYTALYAFTLRSTRAHEPRGGFNPMLPPEQHHHDWIAKLMFDFVRQTSTLTPALSDGGTSCKNI
;
A
#
# COMPACT_ATOMS: atom_id res chain seq x y z
N MET A 1 39.89 -47.89 -29.98
CA MET A 1 39.79 -48.75 -31.18
C MET A 1 38.31 -48.80 -31.52
N SER A 2 37.86 -47.84 -32.34
CA SER A 2 37.58 -47.99 -33.79
C SER A 2 36.25 -48.74 -34.01
N GLU A 3 35.14 -48.03 -34.27
CA GLU A 3 34.64 -47.61 -35.60
C GLU A 3 33.93 -48.76 -36.36
N VAL A 4 32.61 -48.66 -36.61
CA VAL A 4 31.93 -48.36 -37.93
C VAL A 4 31.37 -49.68 -38.53
N ALA A 5 30.20 -49.85 -39.17
CA ALA A 5 29.02 -49.10 -39.59
C ALA A 5 27.83 -50.10 -39.71
N ASP A 6 26.57 -49.66 -39.86
CA ASP A 6 25.90 -49.75 -41.18
C ASP A 6 24.52 -49.08 -41.24
N ALA A 7 24.18 -48.67 -42.46
CA ALA A 7 23.17 -47.68 -42.86
C ALA A 7 21.70 -48.16 -42.92
N ALA A 8 20.75 -47.22 -42.83
CA ALA A 8 19.77 -46.88 -43.89
C ALA A 8 18.54 -46.11 -43.36
N ALA A 9 18.23 -44.98 -44.00
CA ALA A 9 16.88 -44.37 -44.11
C ALA A 9 16.33 -44.73 -45.52
N PRO A 10 15.03 -44.61 -45.89
CA PRO A 10 14.05 -43.59 -45.43
C PRO A 10 12.56 -44.04 -45.31
N GLY A 11 11.71 -43.20 -44.70
CA GLY A 11 10.25 -43.29 -44.79
C GLY A 11 9.49 -42.46 -43.74
N CYS A 12 8.73 -41.45 -44.17
CA CYS A 12 7.92 -40.52 -43.36
C CYS A 12 6.43 -40.68 -43.75
N PRO A 13 5.40 -40.18 -43.02
CA PRO A 13 5.05 -40.28 -41.60
C PRO A 13 3.58 -40.79 -41.39
N ARG A 14 3.21 -41.25 -40.18
CA ARG A 14 1.80 -41.25 -39.72
C ARG A 14 1.63 -40.81 -38.26
N LYS A 15 1.15 -39.56 -38.14
CA LYS A 15 0.22 -38.96 -37.16
C LYS A 15 0.21 -39.49 -35.72
N ALA A 16 0.72 -38.67 -34.79
CA ALA A 16 0.39 -38.72 -33.36
C ALA A 16 -0.73 -37.69 -33.04
N HIS A 17 -1.77 -38.16 -32.36
CA HIS A 17 -2.74 -37.34 -31.64
C HIS A 17 -2.09 -36.75 -30.38
N GLY A 18 -2.23 -35.44 -30.14
CA GLY A 18 -1.80 -34.86 -28.86
C GLY A 18 -1.56 -33.34 -28.80
N LEU A 19 -2.35 -32.51 -29.48
CA LEU A 19 -2.26 -31.04 -29.34
C LEU A 19 -3.65 -30.41 -29.41
N ASN A 20 -4.40 -30.42 -28.31
CA ASN A 20 -5.63 -29.60 -28.25
C ASN A 20 -6.01 -29.04 -26.86
N CYS A 21 -5.17 -29.17 -25.83
CA CYS A 21 -5.47 -28.62 -24.50
C CYS A 21 -4.74 -27.30 -24.15
N ASP A 22 -3.65 -26.94 -24.83
CA ASP A 22 -2.84 -25.76 -24.44
C ASP A 22 -3.28 -24.46 -25.16
N ALA A 23 -3.84 -24.56 -26.37
CA ALA A 23 -4.30 -23.41 -27.14
C ALA A 23 -5.58 -22.76 -26.56
N SER A 24 -6.46 -23.54 -25.93
CA SER A 24 -7.70 -23.04 -25.32
C SER A 24 -7.46 -22.27 -24.02
N ARG A 25 -6.44 -22.67 -23.23
CA ARG A 25 -6.03 -21.98 -22.00
C ARG A 25 -5.36 -20.63 -22.29
N ARG A 26 -4.50 -20.55 -23.30
CA ARG A 26 -3.86 -19.28 -23.72
C ARG A 26 -4.87 -18.27 -24.29
N ARG A 27 -5.92 -18.73 -24.97
CA ARG A 27 -6.97 -17.86 -25.54
C ARG A 27 -7.89 -17.27 -24.47
N LYS A 28 -8.26 -18.04 -23.44
CA LYS A 28 -9.02 -17.54 -22.27
C LYS A 28 -8.23 -16.54 -21.43
N ARG A 29 -6.92 -16.76 -21.23
CA ARG A 29 -6.06 -15.84 -20.46
C ARG A 29 -5.93 -14.48 -21.14
N ARG A 30 -5.77 -14.45 -22.47
CA ARG A 30 -5.72 -13.21 -23.26
C ARG A 30 -7.06 -12.45 -23.32
N GLN A 31 -8.20 -13.15 -23.32
CA GLN A 31 -9.51 -12.48 -23.25
C GLN A 31 -9.77 -11.85 -21.88
N ASN A 32 -9.29 -12.45 -20.80
CA ASN A 32 -9.44 -11.90 -19.45
C ASN A 32 -8.56 -10.66 -19.21
N GLU A 33 -7.34 -10.61 -19.76
CA GLU A 33 -6.46 -9.43 -19.66
C GLU A 33 -7.03 -8.21 -20.41
N VAL A 34 -7.65 -8.42 -21.58
CA VAL A 34 -8.33 -7.34 -22.33
C VAL A 34 -9.56 -6.81 -21.59
N CYS A 35 -10.31 -7.69 -20.91
CA CYS A 35 -11.47 -7.27 -20.10
C CYS A 35 -11.06 -6.55 -18.80
N TYR A 36 -9.90 -6.88 -18.23
CA TYR A 36 -9.38 -6.19 -17.03
C TYR A 36 -8.88 -4.78 -17.38
N PHE A 37 -8.16 -4.63 -18.50
CA PHE A 37 -7.65 -3.34 -18.95
C PHE A 37 -8.76 -2.33 -19.34
N LEU A 38 -9.89 -2.82 -19.85
CA LEU A 38 -11.03 -1.99 -20.23
C LEU A 38 -11.95 -1.61 -19.05
N ARG A 39 -11.84 -2.27 -17.89
CA ARG A 39 -12.66 -1.97 -16.70
C ARG A 39 -12.09 -0.84 -15.84
N ASN A 40 -10.78 -0.57 -15.90
CA ASN A 40 -10.10 0.41 -15.04
C ASN A 40 -9.65 1.69 -15.79
N TRP A 41 -10.11 1.91 -17.02
CA TRP A 41 -9.70 3.08 -17.81
C TRP A 41 -10.66 4.25 -17.57
N GLN A 42 -10.17 5.29 -16.87
CA GLN A 42 -10.90 6.54 -16.67
C GLN A 42 -10.86 7.40 -17.95
N HIS A 43 -11.97 8.06 -18.21
CA HIS A 43 -12.16 8.98 -19.32
C HIS A 43 -11.30 10.26 -19.14
N ASP A 44 -10.15 10.32 -19.81
CA ASP A 44 -9.73 11.56 -20.45
C ASP A 44 -8.84 11.29 -21.67
N ASP A 45 -8.90 12.19 -22.66
CA ASP A 45 -8.19 12.19 -23.97
C ASP A 45 -8.72 11.31 -25.13
N ARG A 46 -9.65 11.89 -25.91
CA ARG A 46 -10.15 11.39 -27.21
C ARG A 46 -9.10 11.25 -28.34
N MET A 47 -7.85 11.69 -28.14
CA MET A 47 -6.80 11.67 -29.17
C MET A 47 -6.01 10.36 -29.26
N ARG A 48 -6.08 9.46 -28.26
CA ARG A 48 -5.29 8.20 -28.24
C ARG A 48 -6.01 6.98 -28.82
N TYR A 49 -7.29 7.10 -29.18
CA TYR A 49 -8.11 6.00 -29.71
C TYR A 49 -7.58 5.44 -31.04
N SER A 50 -6.99 6.25 -31.92
CA SER A 50 -6.57 5.77 -33.25
C SER A 50 -5.28 4.92 -33.20
N LEU A 51 -4.38 5.22 -32.26
CA LEU A 51 -3.07 4.55 -32.14
C LEU A 51 -3.15 3.18 -31.45
N VAL A 52 -4.01 3.04 -30.43
CA VAL A 52 -4.16 1.77 -29.69
C VAL A 52 -4.86 0.71 -30.54
N VAL A 53 -5.88 1.10 -31.31
CA VAL A 53 -6.58 0.19 -32.23
C VAL A 53 -5.64 -0.26 -33.37
N GLN A 54 -4.78 0.62 -33.89
CA GLN A 54 -3.76 0.25 -34.88
C GLN A 54 -2.71 -0.70 -34.30
N TYR A 55 -2.26 -0.49 -33.06
CA TYR A 55 -1.26 -1.35 -32.41
C TYR A 55 -1.76 -2.78 -32.20
N PHE A 56 -3.03 -2.96 -31.82
CA PHE A 56 -3.61 -4.29 -31.60
C PHE A 56 -3.98 -5.03 -32.90
N LEU A 57 -4.36 -4.31 -33.96
CA LEU A 57 -4.62 -4.93 -35.27
C LEU A 57 -3.34 -5.49 -35.92
N VAL A 58 -2.20 -4.82 -35.74
CA VAL A 58 -0.89 -5.28 -36.25
C VAL A 58 -0.37 -6.51 -35.48
N LYS A 59 -0.56 -6.57 -34.16
CA LYS A 59 -0.13 -7.73 -33.34
C LYS A 59 -1.01 -8.98 -33.47
N ALA A 60 -2.20 -8.87 -34.07
CA ALA A 60 -3.11 -10.00 -34.28
C ALA A 60 -2.91 -10.71 -35.64
N GLY A 61 -1.97 -10.27 -36.48
CA GLY A 61 -1.66 -10.93 -37.76
C GLY A 61 -2.79 -10.87 -38.80
N ALA A 62 -3.74 -9.96 -38.64
CA ALA A 62 -4.82 -9.76 -39.60
C ALA A 62 -4.42 -8.69 -40.62
N SER A 63 -4.34 -9.05 -41.90
CA SER A 63 -4.30 -8.04 -42.96
C SER A 63 -5.60 -7.22 -42.91
N ALA A 64 -5.49 -5.91 -43.11
CA ALA A 64 -6.54 -4.91 -42.92
C ALA A 64 -7.74 -5.00 -43.89
N CYS A 65 -8.04 -6.18 -44.45
CA CYS A 65 -9.05 -6.36 -45.47
C CYS A 65 -9.79 -7.69 -45.29
N SER A 66 -10.61 -7.83 -44.24
CA SER A 66 -11.68 -8.86 -44.22
C SER A 66 -12.76 -8.71 -43.13
N VAL A 67 -12.67 -7.80 -42.16
CA VAL A 67 -13.74 -7.63 -41.15
C VAL A 67 -14.72 -6.53 -41.58
N ALA A 68 -15.36 -6.73 -42.73
CA ALA A 68 -16.46 -5.88 -43.20
C ALA A 68 -17.72 -6.74 -43.45
N ARG A 69 -18.19 -7.46 -42.43
CA ARG A 69 -19.55 -8.04 -42.43
C ARG A 69 -20.19 -7.94 -41.05
N ARG A 70 -21.12 -6.98 -40.96
CA ARG A 70 -22.29 -6.87 -40.07
C ARG A 70 -22.30 -7.80 -38.85
N ARG A 71 -21.85 -7.28 -37.70
CA ARG A 71 -22.46 -7.54 -36.40
C ARG A 71 -22.55 -6.20 -35.67
N SER A 72 -23.77 -5.69 -35.52
CA SER A 72 -24.07 -4.57 -34.64
C SER A 72 -23.71 -5.00 -33.21
N TRP A 73 -22.62 -4.46 -32.67
CA TRP A 73 -22.32 -4.60 -31.25
C TRP A 73 -23.21 -3.61 -30.51
N SER A 74 -24.31 -4.09 -29.96
CA SER A 74 -25.11 -3.32 -29.01
C SER A 74 -24.31 -3.24 -27.72
N PHE A 75 -23.66 -2.09 -27.48
CA PHE A 75 -23.10 -1.79 -26.16
C PHE A 75 -24.29 -1.55 -25.21
N VAL A 76 -24.59 -2.55 -24.39
CA VAL A 76 -25.45 -2.34 -23.23
C VAL A 76 -24.61 -1.56 -22.23
N ALA A 77 -24.90 -0.27 -22.08
CA ALA A 77 -24.44 0.48 -20.93
C ALA A 77 -25.06 -0.20 -19.70
N VAL A 78 -24.26 -0.94 -18.95
CA VAL A 78 -24.66 -1.38 -17.61
C VAL A 78 -24.63 -0.11 -16.76
N PRO A 79 -25.77 0.37 -16.24
CA PRO A 79 -25.75 1.49 -15.31
C PRO A 79 -24.84 1.09 -14.15
N LEU A 80 -23.87 1.94 -13.79
CA LEU A 80 -23.22 1.80 -12.50
C LEU A 80 -24.32 2.00 -11.47
N GLU A 81 -24.74 0.91 -10.82
CA GLU A 81 -25.64 1.03 -9.67
C GLU A 81 -24.98 2.00 -8.68
N PRO A 82 -25.74 2.97 -8.14
CA PRO A 82 -25.19 3.86 -7.12
C PRO A 82 -24.65 2.99 -5.99
N ARG A 83 -23.36 3.18 -5.64
CA ARG A 83 -22.69 2.48 -4.53
C ARG A 83 -23.63 2.56 -3.32
N THR A 84 -24.25 1.44 -2.96
CA THR A 84 -25.05 1.35 -1.74
C THR A 84 -24.06 1.51 -0.60
N ARG A 85 -24.14 2.63 0.12
CA ARG A 85 -23.34 2.80 1.34
C ARG A 85 -23.65 1.62 2.25
N HIS A 86 -22.67 0.78 2.50
CA HIS A 86 -22.79 -0.20 3.57
C HIS A 86 -22.98 0.59 4.86
N GLU A 87 -23.91 0.15 5.71
CA GLU A 87 -24.22 0.78 7.00
C GLU A 87 -23.00 0.84 7.96
N THR A 88 -21.87 0.25 7.54
CA THR A 88 -20.62 0.06 8.29
C THR A 88 -19.36 0.46 7.50
N THR A 89 -19.46 1.28 6.44
CA THR A 89 -18.26 1.78 5.74
C THR A 89 -17.35 2.55 6.69
N MET A 90 -16.11 2.06 6.87
CA MET A 90 -15.11 2.73 7.70
C MET A 90 -14.51 3.93 6.97
N ARG A 91 -14.00 4.91 7.74
CA ARG A 91 -13.30 6.06 7.19
C ARG A 91 -11.94 6.22 7.81
N ILE A 92 -10.91 6.28 6.97
CA ILE A 92 -9.55 6.63 7.38
C ILE A 92 -9.24 8.02 6.85
N VAL A 93 -8.83 8.92 7.74
CA VAL A 93 -8.31 10.23 7.35
C VAL A 93 -6.80 10.09 7.13
N VAL A 94 -6.37 10.24 5.89
CA VAL A 94 -4.98 10.24 5.45
C VAL A 94 -4.40 11.63 5.66
N LEU A 95 -3.50 11.76 6.63
CA LEU A 95 -2.74 12.96 6.95
C LEU A 95 -1.49 13.00 6.07
N ASP A 96 -1.60 13.68 4.93
CA ASP A 96 -0.53 13.77 3.94
C ASP A 96 0.55 14.74 4.42
N CYS A 97 1.76 14.21 4.57
CA CYS A 97 2.92 14.90 5.12
C CYS A 97 3.96 15.28 4.05
N GLN A 98 3.63 15.14 2.77
CA GLN A 98 4.56 15.47 1.68
C GLN A 98 3.85 16.01 0.43
N PRO A 99 3.60 17.33 0.34
CA PRO A 99 3.23 17.94 -0.93
C PRO A 99 4.42 17.85 -1.89
N LEU A 100 4.37 16.96 -2.88
CA LEU A 100 5.43 16.78 -3.87
C LEU A 100 5.38 17.82 -4.99
N HIS A 101 4.21 18.29 -5.41
CA HIS A 101 4.08 19.25 -6.51
C HIS A 101 4.92 20.54 -6.30
N GLN A 102 5.17 20.91 -5.05
CA GLN A 102 5.96 22.10 -4.69
C GLN A 102 7.47 21.89 -4.82
N TYR A 103 7.94 20.66 -4.62
CA TYR A 103 9.37 20.36 -4.50
C TYR A 103 9.88 19.44 -5.59
N ARG A 104 9.01 18.61 -6.16
CA ARG A 104 9.29 17.47 -7.05
C ARG A 104 8.16 17.24 -8.08
N PRO A 105 7.87 18.24 -8.93
CA PRO A 105 6.80 18.14 -9.93
C PRO A 105 7.06 17.06 -11.00
N GLU A 106 8.27 16.50 -11.06
CA GLU A 106 8.62 15.40 -11.96
C GLU A 106 8.12 14.03 -11.49
N LEU A 107 7.63 13.91 -10.25
CA LEU A 107 7.14 12.64 -9.71
C LEU A 107 5.71 12.33 -10.19
N PRO A 108 5.31 11.05 -10.23
CA PRO A 108 4.00 10.65 -10.79
C PRO A 108 2.77 11.10 -10.00
N ARG A 109 2.95 11.64 -8.79
CA ARG A 109 1.88 12.13 -7.91
C ARG A 109 2.29 13.45 -7.28
N ASP A 110 1.28 14.26 -6.96
CA ASP A 110 1.45 15.56 -6.31
C ASP A 110 1.69 15.46 -4.80
N SER A 111 1.50 14.28 -4.21
CA SER A 111 1.77 13.95 -2.81
C SER A 111 1.78 12.42 -2.60
N PHE A 112 2.02 11.94 -1.38
CA PHE A 112 2.04 10.49 -1.09
C PHE A 112 0.67 9.90 -0.74
N GLY A 113 -0.31 10.72 -0.33
CA GLY A 113 -1.66 10.28 0.00
C GLY A 113 -2.28 9.36 -1.07
N PRO A 114 -2.29 9.74 -2.36
CA PRO A 114 -2.90 8.93 -3.42
C PRO A 114 -2.32 7.51 -3.57
N CYS A 115 -1.08 7.25 -3.14
CA CYS A 115 -0.52 5.89 -3.15
C CYS A 115 -1.30 4.95 -2.21
N PHE A 116 -1.92 5.48 -1.14
CA PHE A 116 -2.78 4.72 -0.24
C PHE A 116 -4.15 4.39 -0.86
N ASP A 117 -4.65 5.20 -1.81
CA ASP A 117 -5.86 4.85 -2.56
C ASP A 117 -5.65 3.56 -3.37
N LEU A 118 -4.44 3.39 -3.93
CA LEU A 118 -4.06 2.16 -4.63
C LEU A 118 -3.90 0.99 -3.66
N LEU A 119 -3.20 1.19 -2.54
CA LEU A 119 -2.99 0.16 -1.51
C LEU A 119 -4.32 -0.38 -0.95
N PHE A 120 -5.29 0.51 -0.71
CA PHE A 120 -6.58 0.15 -0.14
C PHE A 120 -7.70 -0.04 -1.18
N SER A 121 -7.38 0.03 -2.48
CA SER A 121 -8.37 -0.11 -3.56
C SER A 121 -9.29 -1.33 -3.41
N PRO A 122 -8.83 -2.52 -2.96
CA PRO A 122 -9.74 -3.66 -2.78
C PRO A 122 -10.87 -3.39 -1.78
N TYR A 123 -10.60 -2.63 -0.71
CA TYR A 123 -11.56 -2.30 0.35
C TYR A 123 -12.45 -1.12 -0.06
N VAL A 124 -11.89 -0.16 -0.79
CA VAL A 124 -12.63 0.99 -1.34
C VAL A 124 -13.62 0.54 -2.41
N ASP A 125 -13.20 -0.37 -3.29
CA ASP A 125 -14.06 -0.92 -4.35
C ASP A 125 -15.16 -1.83 -3.80
N ALA A 126 -14.89 -2.51 -2.68
CA ALA A 126 -15.89 -3.27 -1.93
C ALA A 126 -16.87 -2.38 -1.13
N GLY A 127 -16.63 -1.06 -1.05
CA GLY A 127 -17.46 -0.14 -0.25
C GLY A 127 -17.28 -0.30 1.27
N GLU A 128 -16.22 -0.98 1.71
CA GLU A 128 -15.89 -1.21 3.12
C GLU A 128 -15.09 -0.07 3.73
N LEU A 129 -14.41 0.72 2.89
CA LEU A 129 -13.50 1.79 3.30
C LEU A 129 -13.68 3.04 2.42
N GLU A 130 -13.71 4.21 3.07
CA GLU A 130 -13.53 5.52 2.46
C GLU A 130 -12.22 6.14 2.97
N LEU A 131 -11.44 6.72 2.05
CA LEU A 131 -10.24 7.50 2.37
C LEU A 131 -10.53 8.99 2.20
N GLU A 132 -10.18 9.79 3.20
CA GLU A 132 -10.26 11.25 3.16
C GLU A 132 -8.85 11.83 3.33
N HIS A 133 -8.37 12.62 2.36
CA HIS A 133 -7.02 13.17 2.38
C HIS A 133 -7.01 14.59 2.95
N VAL A 134 -6.11 14.83 3.91
CA VAL A 134 -5.89 16.13 4.55
C VAL A 134 -4.40 16.45 4.50
N ASP A 135 -4.06 17.61 3.93
CA ASP A 135 -2.69 18.13 3.95
C ASP A 135 -2.30 18.58 5.37
N ALA A 136 -1.47 17.76 6.02
CA ALA A 136 -0.97 18.00 7.37
C ALA A 136 0.16 19.04 7.42
N THR A 137 0.74 19.39 6.27
CA THR A 137 1.79 20.42 6.16
C THR A 137 1.21 21.83 6.09
N SER A 138 -0.07 21.95 5.70
CA SER A 138 -0.77 23.22 5.66
C SER A 138 -0.90 23.89 7.03
N ASN A 139 -1.13 25.20 7.05
CA ASN A 139 -1.40 25.96 8.27
C ASN A 139 -2.81 25.77 8.84
N ARG A 140 -3.58 24.81 8.33
CA ARG A 140 -4.93 24.52 8.83
C ARG A 140 -4.84 23.71 10.13
N PRO A 141 -5.68 24.02 11.14
CA PRO A 141 -5.73 23.23 12.37
C PRO A 141 -6.27 21.82 12.10
N LEU A 142 -5.68 20.82 12.75
CA LEU A 142 -6.13 19.42 12.68
C LEU A 142 -7.16 19.09 13.78
N GLU A 143 -7.24 19.91 14.84
CA GLU A 143 -8.11 19.75 15.99
C GLU A 143 -9.60 19.52 15.66
N PRO A 144 -10.20 20.13 14.60
CA PRO A 144 -11.57 19.83 14.23
C PRO A 144 -11.81 18.35 13.92
N LEU A 145 -10.79 17.62 13.44
CA LEU A 145 -10.89 16.18 13.17
C LEU A 145 -11.08 15.34 14.43
N LEU A 146 -10.66 15.83 15.61
CA LEU A 146 -10.83 15.12 16.88
C LEU A 146 -12.30 15.01 17.31
N SER A 147 -13.14 15.95 16.87
CA SER A 147 -14.58 15.96 17.17
C SER A 147 -15.43 15.10 16.21
N ARG A 148 -14.81 14.51 15.18
CA ARG A 148 -15.53 13.76 14.16
C ARG A 148 -15.76 12.31 14.57
N ASN A 149 -17.02 11.99 14.88
CA ASN A 149 -17.43 10.63 15.23
C ASN A 149 -17.37 9.65 14.06
N ASP A 150 -17.32 10.15 12.83
CA ASP A 150 -17.31 9.38 11.59
C ASP A 150 -15.90 9.02 11.10
N VAL A 151 -14.85 9.37 11.85
CA VAL A 151 -13.45 8.98 11.59
C VAL A 151 -13.11 7.72 12.39
N HIS A 152 -12.59 6.70 11.70
CA HIS A 152 -12.27 5.39 12.27
C HIS A 152 -10.77 5.16 12.45
N ALA A 153 -9.92 5.85 11.69
CA ALA A 153 -8.49 5.94 11.96
C ALA A 153 -7.88 7.21 11.36
N PHE A 154 -6.69 7.55 11.82
CA PHE A 154 -5.79 8.48 11.12
C PHE A 154 -4.63 7.68 10.52
N LEU A 155 -4.31 7.92 9.25
CA LEU A 155 -3.11 7.37 8.61
C LEU A 155 -2.13 8.50 8.36
N VAL A 156 -0.92 8.41 8.91
CA VAL A 156 0.15 9.40 8.70
C VAL A 156 1.10 8.88 7.63
N THR A 157 1.25 9.64 6.54
CA THR A 157 2.06 9.24 5.39
C THR A 157 3.57 9.45 5.63
N GLY A 158 4.38 9.05 4.64
CA GLY A 158 5.80 9.38 4.59
C GLY A 158 6.06 10.89 4.39
N SER A 159 7.31 11.30 4.60
CA SER A 159 7.81 12.66 4.35
C SER A 159 9.32 12.62 4.14
N PHE A 160 9.87 13.61 3.46
CA PHE A 160 11.31 13.84 3.40
C PHE A 160 11.83 14.58 4.64
N ALA A 161 10.95 15.12 5.47
CA ALA A 161 11.31 15.73 6.75
C ALA A 161 11.67 14.68 7.81
N SER A 162 12.39 15.11 8.85
CA SER A 162 12.71 14.29 10.01
C SER A 162 11.63 14.48 11.09
N ALA A 163 11.28 13.42 11.82
CA ALA A 163 10.24 13.49 12.84
C ALA A 163 10.56 14.44 14.02
N TYR A 164 11.82 14.83 14.18
CA TYR A 164 12.32 15.72 15.23
C TYR A 164 12.64 17.14 14.71
N ASP A 165 12.36 17.43 13.44
CA ASP A 165 12.51 18.78 12.90
C ASP A 165 11.54 19.74 13.60
N GLN A 166 11.92 21.03 13.65
CA GLN A 166 11.20 22.06 14.41
C GLN A 166 10.20 22.86 13.55
N ASP A 167 9.88 22.39 12.35
CA ASP A 167 8.87 23.01 11.51
C ASP A 167 7.50 23.01 12.20
N ASP A 168 6.78 24.13 12.10
CA ASP A 168 5.52 24.31 12.83
C ASP A 168 4.50 23.20 12.55
N TRP A 169 4.45 22.67 11.33
CA TRP A 169 3.52 21.60 10.96
C TRP A 169 3.87 20.27 11.63
N ILE A 170 5.15 19.98 11.86
CA ILE A 170 5.62 18.77 12.56
C ILE A 170 5.28 18.85 14.05
N LEU A 171 5.48 20.03 14.64
CA LEU A 171 5.10 20.29 16.04
C LEU A 171 3.57 20.20 16.23
N ARG A 172 2.80 20.78 15.30
CA ARG A 172 1.32 20.66 15.29
C ARG A 172 0.87 19.22 15.12
N LEU A 173 1.42 18.48 14.16
CA LEU A 173 1.10 17.07 13.93
C LEU A 173 1.42 16.23 15.17
N SER A 174 2.60 16.41 15.77
CA SER A 174 2.98 15.74 17.01
C SER A 174 2.00 16.01 18.16
N ALA A 175 1.58 17.27 18.32
CA ALA A 175 0.60 17.65 19.34
C ALA A 175 -0.78 17.03 19.05
N PHE A 176 -1.20 17.00 17.79
CA PHE A 176 -2.43 16.36 17.34
C PHE A 176 -2.42 14.85 17.65
N LEU A 177 -1.35 14.13 17.31
CA LEU A 177 -1.22 12.69 17.57
C LEU A 177 -1.31 12.36 19.06
N ARG A 178 -0.68 13.18 19.92
CA ARG A 178 -0.84 13.03 21.39
C ARG A 178 -2.29 13.20 21.82
N ARG A 179 -3.02 14.18 21.28
CA ARG A 179 -4.44 14.38 21.59
C ARG A 179 -5.31 13.22 21.09
N VAL A 180 -5.02 12.64 19.92
CA VAL A 180 -5.70 11.44 19.42
C VAL A 180 -5.52 10.28 20.41
N ARG A 181 -4.28 10.03 20.85
CA ARG A 181 -3.96 8.98 21.84
C ARG A 181 -4.68 9.19 23.18
N ASP A 182 -4.71 10.43 23.64
CA ASP A 182 -5.23 10.80 24.97
C ASP A 182 -6.74 11.09 24.98
N ALA A 183 -7.42 10.90 23.83
CA ALA A 183 -8.85 11.16 23.70
C ALA A 183 -9.68 10.24 24.63
N PRO A 184 -10.58 10.80 25.47
CA PRO A 184 -11.25 10.03 26.53
C PRO A 184 -12.47 9.21 26.06
N THR A 185 -13.08 9.56 24.93
CA THR A 185 -14.40 9.03 24.52
C THR A 185 -14.33 7.97 23.43
N LYS A 186 -13.56 8.22 22.36
CA LYS A 186 -13.37 7.32 21.23
C LYS A 186 -11.89 7.13 20.99
N ARG A 187 -11.42 5.88 21.11
CA ARG A 187 -10.05 5.54 20.70
C ARG A 187 -10.02 5.40 19.19
N VAL A 188 -9.52 6.42 18.51
CA VAL A 188 -9.28 6.40 17.06
C VAL A 188 -7.84 5.92 16.84
N PRO A 189 -7.61 4.71 16.30
CA PRO A 189 -6.26 4.20 16.05
C PRO A 189 -5.51 5.05 15.04
N ILE A 190 -4.19 5.05 15.15
CA ILE A 190 -3.26 5.69 14.23
C ILE A 190 -2.51 4.63 13.43
N LEU A 191 -2.48 4.79 12.11
CA LEU A 191 -1.61 4.06 11.21
C LEU A 191 -0.42 4.97 10.85
N GLY A 192 0.81 4.47 10.90
CA GLY A 192 2.00 5.24 10.57
C GLY A 192 2.88 4.54 9.55
N VAL A 193 3.27 5.26 8.49
CA VAL A 193 4.15 4.72 7.43
C VAL A 193 5.38 5.60 7.26
N CYS A 194 6.57 5.00 7.33
CA CYS A 194 7.87 5.70 7.21
C CYS A 194 8.00 6.91 8.16
N PHE A 195 7.93 8.16 7.69
CA PHE A 195 7.83 9.34 8.56
C PHE A 195 6.67 9.22 9.55
N GLY A 196 5.51 8.70 9.13
CA GLY A 196 4.38 8.42 10.01
C GLY A 196 4.72 7.44 11.14
N PHE A 197 5.54 6.42 10.87
CA PHE A 197 6.06 5.50 11.90
C PHE A 197 6.98 6.24 12.88
N GLN A 198 7.84 7.12 12.38
CA GLN A 198 8.81 7.88 13.16
C GLN A 198 8.13 8.96 14.03
N ILE A 199 7.23 9.76 13.46
CA ILE A 199 6.55 10.86 14.16
C ILE A 199 5.59 10.33 15.22
N VAL A 200 4.95 9.18 15.01
CA VAL A 200 4.16 8.51 16.05
C VAL A 200 5.06 8.07 17.21
N ALA A 201 6.21 7.45 16.93
CA ALA A 201 7.16 7.08 17.96
C ALA A 201 7.67 8.31 18.73
N HIS A 202 8.10 9.35 18.01
CA HIS A 202 8.61 10.60 18.59
C HIS A 202 7.55 11.31 19.44
N ALA A 203 6.34 11.50 18.92
CA ALA A 203 5.24 12.17 19.61
C ALA A 203 4.86 11.46 20.92
N PHE A 204 5.07 10.14 20.99
CA PHE A 204 4.75 9.31 22.15
C PHE A 204 5.94 9.07 23.10
N GLY A 205 7.04 9.81 22.93
CA GLY A 205 8.20 9.78 23.83
C GLY A 205 9.24 8.71 23.49
N GLY A 206 9.13 8.09 22.31
CA GLY A 206 10.20 7.31 21.71
C GLY A 206 11.36 8.21 21.25
N GLU A 207 12.47 7.58 20.85
CA GLU A 207 13.66 8.26 20.35
C GLU A 207 13.84 7.93 18.87
N VAL A 208 13.79 8.97 18.04
CA VAL A 208 14.06 8.88 16.61
C VAL A 208 15.38 9.60 16.35
N ILE A 209 16.28 8.94 15.62
CA ILE A 209 17.58 9.49 15.24
C ILE A 209 17.84 9.19 13.77
N SER A 210 18.81 9.89 13.19
CA SER A 210 19.41 9.46 11.93
C SER A 210 20.09 8.10 12.12
N ASN A 211 19.78 7.12 11.27
CA ASN A 211 20.30 5.77 11.42
C ASN A 211 21.83 5.78 11.29
N PRO A 212 22.60 5.30 12.30
CA PRO A 212 24.06 5.20 12.20
C PRO A 212 24.55 4.28 11.07
N ALA A 213 23.70 3.36 10.62
CA ALA A 213 23.91 2.52 9.45
C ALA A 213 23.62 3.24 8.12
N GLY A 214 23.09 4.48 8.14
CA GLY A 214 22.78 5.26 6.94
C GLY A 214 21.46 4.87 6.28
N LEU A 215 21.24 5.40 5.08
CA LEU A 215 20.02 5.17 4.29
C LEU A 215 19.76 3.68 4.06
N GLU A 216 18.52 3.23 4.27
CA GLU A 216 18.02 1.94 3.80
C GLU A 216 17.04 2.17 2.66
N ILE A 217 17.36 1.63 1.49
CA ILE A 217 16.56 1.82 0.28
C ILE A 217 16.48 0.54 -0.55
N GLY A 218 15.35 0.35 -1.22
CA GLY A 218 15.10 -0.77 -2.12
C GLY A 218 14.12 -1.76 -1.52
N THR A 219 14.05 -2.97 -2.08
CA THR A 219 13.19 -4.00 -1.50
C THR A 219 13.96 -4.74 -0.42
N VAL A 220 13.43 -4.69 0.81
CA VAL A 220 14.09 -5.24 2.00
C VAL A 220 13.14 -6.15 2.76
N GLY A 221 13.70 -7.23 3.31
CA GLY A 221 13.03 -8.11 4.25
C GLY A 221 13.41 -7.79 5.69
N PHE A 222 12.47 -7.94 6.61
CA PHE A 222 12.75 -7.93 8.05
C PHE A 222 12.21 -9.19 8.72
N GLU A 223 12.91 -9.65 9.75
CA GLU A 223 12.48 -10.79 10.55
C GLU A 223 11.38 -10.35 11.53
N PRO A 224 10.23 -11.04 11.58
CA PRO A 224 9.20 -10.76 12.58
C PRO A 224 9.68 -11.01 14.00
N ASP A 225 9.36 -10.11 14.93
CA ASP A 225 9.48 -10.38 16.37
C ASP A 225 8.28 -11.24 16.78
N MET A 226 8.50 -12.55 16.88
CA MET A 226 7.43 -13.50 17.19
C MET A 226 6.72 -13.21 18.52
N LYS A 227 7.41 -12.65 19.52
CA LYS A 227 6.76 -12.27 20.78
C LYS A 227 5.76 -11.15 20.54
N GLY A 228 6.15 -10.14 19.78
CA GLY A 228 5.26 -9.03 19.40
C GLY A 228 4.11 -9.48 18.51
N CYS A 229 4.40 -10.30 17.50
CA CYS A 229 3.40 -10.88 16.61
C CYS A 229 2.39 -11.74 17.37
N THR A 230 2.82 -12.56 18.33
CA THR A 230 1.91 -13.35 19.17
C THR A 230 0.97 -12.45 19.98
N GLN A 231 1.45 -11.31 20.49
CA GLN A 231 0.57 -10.38 21.22
C GLN A 231 -0.45 -9.69 20.30
N LEU A 232 -0.10 -9.44 19.03
CA LEU A 232 -0.98 -8.81 18.06
C LEU A 232 -2.00 -9.80 17.46
N PHE A 233 -1.56 -11.03 17.15
CA PHE A 233 -2.35 -12.01 16.38
C PHE A 233 -2.92 -13.15 17.22
N GLY A 234 -2.42 -13.37 18.43
CA GLY A 234 -2.57 -14.62 19.18
C GLY A 234 -1.56 -15.69 18.75
N GLU A 235 -1.33 -16.69 19.62
CA GLU A 235 -0.29 -17.73 19.44
C GLU A 235 -0.43 -18.51 18.13
N ASP A 236 -1.60 -19.09 17.85
CA ASP A 236 -1.84 -19.92 16.68
C ASP A 236 -1.73 -19.14 15.35
N SER A 237 -2.11 -17.87 15.36
CA SER A 237 -2.09 -17.00 14.17
C SER A 237 -0.70 -16.45 13.87
N ALA A 238 0.11 -16.13 14.89
CA ALA A 238 1.44 -15.59 14.68
C ALA A 238 2.35 -16.60 13.95
N LEU A 239 2.31 -17.87 14.37
CA LEU A 239 3.17 -18.92 13.79
C LEU A 239 2.80 -19.36 12.38
N SER A 240 1.53 -19.20 11.98
CA SER A 240 1.02 -19.70 10.71
C SER A 240 0.71 -18.61 9.67
N ARG A 241 0.59 -17.33 10.08
CA ARG A 241 0.03 -16.26 9.23
C ARG A 241 0.95 -15.07 8.99
N VAL A 242 2.08 -14.99 9.69
CA VAL A 242 3.05 -13.89 9.51
C VAL A 242 4.11 -14.32 8.52
N PRO A 243 4.28 -13.61 7.38
CA PRO A 243 5.37 -13.89 6.46
C PRO A 243 6.72 -13.76 7.16
N ASN A 244 7.67 -14.64 6.83
CA ASN A 244 9.03 -14.55 7.35
C ASN A 244 10.04 -14.85 6.24
N PRO A 245 10.80 -13.84 5.75
CA PRO A 245 10.76 -12.43 6.17
C PRO A 245 9.51 -11.69 5.66
N ILE A 246 9.19 -10.55 6.27
CA ILE A 246 8.23 -9.57 5.72
C ILE A 246 8.99 -8.66 4.76
N ILE A 247 8.63 -8.72 3.48
CA ILE A 247 9.32 -8.03 2.37
C ILE A 247 8.50 -6.83 1.91
N LEU A 248 9.09 -5.63 1.91
CA LEU A 248 8.46 -4.38 1.45
C LEU A 248 9.47 -3.48 0.74
N PRO A 249 9.02 -2.47 -0.02
CA PRO A 249 9.83 -1.30 -0.36
C PRO A 249 10.26 -0.54 0.89
N TYR A 250 11.50 -0.08 0.94
CA TYR A 250 12.03 0.80 1.99
C TYR A 250 12.68 2.02 1.37
N PHE A 251 12.52 3.16 2.05
CA PHE A 251 13.20 4.40 1.71
C PHE A 251 13.26 5.33 2.93
N HIS A 252 14.26 5.14 3.80
CA HIS A 252 14.40 5.96 5.00
C HIS A 252 15.85 6.11 5.46
N ARG A 253 16.15 7.28 6.03
CA ARG A 253 17.42 7.56 6.71
C ARG A 253 17.29 7.41 8.23
N ASP A 254 16.15 7.76 8.77
CA ASP A 254 15.94 7.80 10.21
C ASP A 254 15.44 6.46 10.74
N THR A 255 15.66 6.22 12.03
CA THR A 255 15.26 5.00 12.72
C THR A 255 14.71 5.33 14.11
N VAL A 256 13.78 4.50 14.58
CA VAL A 256 13.33 4.51 15.98
C VAL A 256 14.35 3.72 16.80
N GLN A 257 15.26 4.44 17.45
CA GLN A 257 16.29 3.86 18.32
C GLN A 257 15.72 3.31 19.63
N ARG A 258 14.66 3.96 20.13
CA ARG A 258 13.95 3.54 21.34
C ARG A 258 12.45 3.69 21.12
N LEU A 259 11.73 2.60 21.29
CA LEU A 259 10.26 2.58 21.22
C LEU A 259 9.62 3.44 22.32
N PRO A 260 8.46 4.07 22.06
CA PRO A 260 7.68 4.74 23.10
C PRO A 260 7.17 3.73 24.13
N LEU A 261 6.82 4.21 25.32
CA LEU A 261 6.30 3.35 26.38
C LEU A 261 5.02 2.64 25.92
N GLY A 262 4.96 1.32 26.12
CA GLY A 262 3.82 0.48 25.72
C GLY A 262 3.81 0.06 24.26
N ALA A 263 4.77 0.50 23.44
CA ALA A 263 4.97 -0.05 22.11
C ALA A 263 5.68 -1.40 22.15
N ILE A 264 5.27 -2.26 21.24
CA ILE A 264 5.75 -3.63 21.06
C ILE A 264 6.34 -3.72 19.65
N SER A 265 7.61 -4.08 19.55
CA SER A 265 8.26 -4.35 18.26
C SER A 265 7.55 -5.50 17.55
N LEU A 266 7.40 -5.38 16.24
CA LEU A 266 6.90 -6.44 15.36
C LEU A 266 7.99 -7.02 14.47
N GLY A 267 9.21 -6.48 14.52
CA GLY A 267 10.34 -7.01 13.78
C GLY A 267 11.43 -5.99 13.50
N SER A 268 12.55 -6.51 13.04
CA SER A 268 13.79 -5.78 12.80
C SER A 268 14.58 -6.45 11.69
N ASN A 269 15.65 -5.80 11.22
CA ASN A 269 16.67 -6.47 10.42
C ASN A 269 18.06 -6.04 10.91
N ALA A 270 19.12 -6.50 10.23
CA ALA A 270 20.49 -6.15 10.60
C ALA A 270 20.84 -4.65 10.44
N HIS A 271 20.08 -3.89 9.64
CA HIS A 271 20.34 -2.47 9.35
C HIS A 271 19.58 -1.51 10.27
N THR A 272 18.37 -1.91 10.67
CA THR A 272 17.41 -1.06 11.38
C THR A 272 16.78 -1.85 12.54
N PRO A 273 16.94 -1.40 13.80
CA PRO A 273 16.56 -2.15 14.99
C PRO A 273 15.05 -2.32 15.18
N CYS A 274 14.23 -1.55 14.47
CA CYS A 274 12.77 -1.66 14.50
C CYS A 274 12.21 -1.28 13.13
N GLN A 275 11.53 -2.21 12.47
CA GLN A 275 10.92 -2.02 11.15
C GLN A 275 9.39 -1.94 11.22
N ALA A 276 8.80 -2.39 12.32
CA ALA A 276 7.38 -2.21 12.60
C ALA A 276 7.16 -2.27 14.12
N PHE A 277 6.18 -1.53 14.62
CA PHE A 277 5.71 -1.65 16.00
C PHE A 277 4.21 -1.42 16.07
N TRP A 278 3.62 -1.81 17.18
CA TRP A 278 2.26 -1.44 17.51
C TRP A 278 2.13 -1.05 18.98
N ILE A 279 1.10 -0.30 19.29
CA ILE A 279 0.66 0.05 20.64
C ILE A 279 -0.80 -0.43 20.74
N PRO A 280 -1.14 -1.31 21.69
CA PRO A 280 -2.47 -1.89 21.79
C PRO A 280 -3.58 -0.84 21.73
N SER A 281 -4.49 -1.01 20.76
CA SER A 281 -5.64 -0.13 20.50
C SER A 281 -5.31 1.35 20.22
N VAL A 282 -4.04 1.69 19.99
CA VAL A 282 -3.58 3.08 19.80
C VAL A 282 -2.93 3.27 18.44
N ALA A 283 -1.93 2.45 18.09
CA ALA A 283 -1.18 2.65 16.86
C ALA A 283 -0.66 1.35 16.25
N LEU A 284 -0.58 1.31 14.93
CA LEU A 284 0.14 0.30 14.16
C LEU A 284 1.01 1.02 13.13
N CYS A 285 2.31 0.79 13.19
CA CYS A 285 3.27 1.54 12.40
C CYS A 285 4.26 0.62 11.68
N VAL A 286 4.59 0.96 10.44
CA VAL A 286 5.58 0.24 9.61
C VAL A 286 6.57 1.24 9.01
N GLN A 287 7.85 0.90 9.02
CA GLN A 287 8.92 1.76 8.50
C GLN A 287 9.02 1.68 6.97
N GLY A 288 8.69 0.52 6.39
CA GLY A 288 8.61 0.31 4.94
C GLY A 288 7.37 0.96 4.32
N HIS A 289 7.32 0.95 2.99
CA HIS A 289 6.30 1.60 2.16
C HIS A 289 5.43 0.58 1.42
N PRO A 290 4.42 -0.03 2.07
CA PRO A 290 3.48 -0.93 1.38
C PRO A 290 2.74 -0.22 0.23
N GLU A 291 2.49 1.08 0.35
CA GLU A 291 1.82 1.90 -0.66
C GLU A 291 2.65 2.09 -1.94
N PHE A 292 3.98 2.05 -1.84
CA PHE A 292 4.87 2.12 -3.00
C PHE A 292 4.93 0.79 -3.78
N ALA A 293 4.65 -0.33 -3.13
CA ALA A 293 4.49 -1.59 -3.85
C ALA A 293 3.22 -1.57 -4.72
N ALA A 294 2.15 -0.96 -4.20
CA ALA A 294 0.91 -0.74 -4.95
C ALA A 294 1.06 0.34 -6.04
N ASP A 295 1.85 1.39 -5.79
CA ASP A 295 2.19 2.45 -6.75
C ASP A 295 3.62 2.30 -7.29
N ASN A 296 3.84 1.26 -8.10
CA ASN A 296 5.18 0.93 -8.60
C ASN A 296 5.83 2.07 -9.43
N ASP A 297 5.03 2.95 -10.04
CA ASP A 297 5.53 4.11 -10.77
C ASP A 297 6.17 5.13 -9.81
N MET A 298 5.50 5.45 -8.71
CA MET A 298 6.05 6.31 -7.65
C MET A 298 7.32 5.70 -7.07
N TYR A 299 7.29 4.40 -6.73
CA TYR A 299 8.45 3.71 -6.17
C TYR A 299 9.66 3.76 -7.11
N THR A 300 9.45 3.45 -8.38
CA THR A 300 10.52 3.46 -9.39
C THR A 300 11.11 4.86 -9.55
N ALA A 301 10.28 5.90 -9.57
CA ALA A 301 10.73 7.28 -9.70
C ALA A 301 11.61 7.72 -8.51
N LEU A 302 11.17 7.45 -7.28
CA LEU A 302 11.90 7.76 -6.05
C LEU A 302 13.23 6.98 -5.96
N TYR A 303 13.20 5.69 -6.27
CA TYR A 303 14.38 4.84 -6.23
C TYR A 303 15.43 5.29 -7.26
N ALA A 304 15.01 5.52 -8.51
CA ALA A 304 15.91 5.98 -9.57
C ALA A 304 16.53 7.35 -9.25
N PHE A 305 15.75 8.26 -8.64
CA PHE A 305 16.28 9.54 -8.19
C PHE A 305 17.38 9.35 -7.13
N THR A 306 17.11 8.55 -6.10
CA THR A 306 18.01 8.40 -4.97
C THR A 306 19.33 7.74 -5.37
N LEU A 307 19.28 6.74 -6.25
CA LEU A 307 20.50 6.13 -6.79
C LEU A 307 21.39 7.13 -7.53
N ARG A 308 20.80 8.13 -8.21
CA ARG A 308 21.56 9.16 -8.93
C ARG A 308 22.17 10.20 -8.00
N SER A 309 21.46 10.58 -6.94
CA SER A 309 21.86 11.69 -6.06
C SER A 309 22.74 11.26 -4.87
N THR A 310 22.49 10.07 -4.33
CA THR A 310 22.85 9.77 -2.94
C THR A 310 23.86 8.64 -2.80
N ARG A 311 23.91 7.69 -3.74
CA ARG A 311 24.74 6.47 -3.62
C ARG A 311 26.23 6.75 -3.42
N ALA A 312 26.79 7.78 -4.06
CA ALA A 312 28.20 8.13 -3.90
C ALA A 312 28.52 8.78 -2.54
N HIS A 313 27.50 9.33 -1.86
CA HIS A 313 27.66 10.10 -0.63
C HIS A 313 27.27 9.33 0.63
N GLU A 314 26.85 8.07 0.50
CA GLU A 314 26.38 7.22 1.61
C GLU A 314 27.05 5.84 1.63
N PRO A 315 28.33 5.76 2.05
CA PRO A 315 29.08 4.52 2.01
C PRO A 315 28.55 3.44 2.97
N ARG A 316 27.75 3.82 3.97
CA ARG A 316 27.15 2.88 4.93
C ARG A 316 25.74 2.42 4.52
N GLY A 317 25.10 3.11 3.57
CA GLY A 317 23.70 2.87 3.23
C GLY A 317 23.45 1.46 2.67
N GLY A 318 22.33 0.88 3.08
CA GLY A 318 21.78 -0.36 2.54
C GLY A 318 21.06 -0.11 1.22
N PHE A 319 21.80 -0.18 0.10
CA PHE A 319 21.26 -0.08 -1.26
C PHE A 319 20.86 -1.46 -1.78
N ASN A 320 19.58 -1.80 -1.64
CA ASN A 320 19.02 -3.08 -2.04
C ASN A 320 18.34 -2.98 -3.42
N PRO A 321 18.33 -4.05 -4.23
CA PRO A 321 17.63 -4.03 -5.51
C PRO A 321 16.12 -3.83 -5.32
N MET A 322 15.48 -3.20 -6.29
CA MET A 322 14.02 -3.23 -6.40
C MET A 322 13.59 -4.61 -6.92
N LEU A 323 12.80 -5.31 -6.12
CA LEU A 323 12.11 -6.52 -6.56
C LEU A 323 10.71 -6.15 -7.09
N PRO A 324 10.12 -6.96 -7.97
CA PRO A 324 8.80 -6.67 -8.51
C PRO A 324 7.70 -6.84 -7.45
N PRO A 325 6.55 -6.14 -7.58
CA PRO A 325 5.52 -6.06 -6.53
C PRO A 325 4.99 -7.41 -6.04
N GLU A 326 4.95 -8.45 -6.88
CA GLU A 326 4.50 -9.80 -6.52
C GLU A 326 5.39 -10.50 -5.48
N GLN A 327 6.58 -9.96 -5.21
CA GLN A 327 7.48 -10.44 -4.15
C GLN A 327 7.35 -9.64 -2.85
N HIS A 328 6.49 -8.63 -2.82
CA HIS A 328 6.26 -7.80 -1.64
C HIS A 328 5.02 -8.28 -0.89
N HIS A 329 4.97 -8.04 0.41
CA HIS A 329 3.85 -8.40 1.28
C HIS A 329 2.91 -7.21 1.54
N HIS A 330 2.77 -6.30 0.57
CA HIS A 330 1.98 -5.07 0.72
C HIS A 330 0.48 -5.35 0.91
N ASP A 331 -0.09 -6.33 0.20
CA ASP A 331 -1.48 -6.77 0.42
C ASP A 331 -1.70 -7.29 1.84
N TRP A 332 -0.71 -8.02 2.38
CA TRP A 332 -0.77 -8.51 3.75
C TRP A 332 -0.71 -7.37 4.77
N ILE A 333 0.12 -6.36 4.54
CA ILE A 333 0.19 -5.15 5.37
C ILE A 333 -1.09 -4.31 5.26
N ALA A 334 -1.65 -4.14 4.06
CA ALA A 334 -2.91 -3.44 3.85
C ALA A 334 -4.04 -4.12 4.65
N LYS A 335 -4.11 -5.45 4.57
CA LYS A 335 -5.07 -6.24 5.36
C LYS A 335 -4.85 -6.08 6.85
N LEU A 336 -3.59 -6.13 7.30
CA LEU A 336 -3.23 -5.94 8.70
C LEU A 336 -3.71 -4.58 9.22
N MET A 337 -3.43 -3.51 8.48
CA MET A 337 -3.89 -2.16 8.80
C MET A 337 -5.41 -2.07 8.86
N PHE A 338 -6.11 -2.60 7.85
CA PHE A 338 -7.57 -2.63 7.79
C PHE A 338 -8.18 -3.38 8.99
N ASP A 339 -7.67 -4.57 9.30
CA ASP A 339 -8.15 -5.37 10.42
C ASP A 339 -7.91 -4.66 11.77
N PHE A 340 -6.77 -3.98 11.92
CA PHE A 340 -6.45 -3.21 13.12
C PHE A 340 -7.44 -2.06 13.36
N VAL A 341 -7.79 -1.33 12.29
CA VAL A 341 -8.84 -0.28 12.35
C VAL A 341 -10.19 -0.88 12.72
N ARG A 342 -10.56 -1.99 12.07
CA ARG A 342 -11.85 -2.65 12.28
C ARG A 342 -12.01 -3.14 13.72
N GLN A 343 -11.01 -3.83 14.26
CA GLN A 343 -11.03 -4.36 15.63
C GLN A 343 -11.11 -3.23 16.67
N THR A 344 -10.33 -2.16 16.50
CA THR A 344 -10.35 -1.03 17.43
C THR A 344 -11.69 -0.28 17.39
N SER A 345 -12.30 -0.17 16.21
CA SER A 345 -13.61 0.43 16.04
C SER A 345 -14.72 -0.35 16.75
N THR A 346 -14.64 -1.70 16.75
CA THR A 346 -15.62 -2.55 17.45
C THR A 346 -15.51 -2.53 18.98
N LEU A 347 -14.37 -2.12 19.53
CA LEU A 347 -14.13 -2.07 20.98
C LEU A 347 -14.66 -0.79 21.64
N THR A 348 -15.14 0.19 20.86
CA THR A 348 -15.76 1.41 21.41
C THR A 348 -17.26 1.15 21.61
N PRO A 349 -17.81 1.18 22.84
CA PRO A 349 -19.24 1.03 23.04
C PRO A 349 -19.97 2.15 22.30
N ALA A 350 -21.03 1.81 21.57
CA ALA A 350 -22.00 2.81 21.14
C ALA A 350 -22.47 3.56 22.39
N LEU A 351 -22.30 4.88 22.42
CA LEU A 351 -22.98 5.72 23.40
C LEU A 351 -24.48 5.49 23.16
N SER A 352 -25.09 4.63 23.98
CA SER A 352 -26.53 4.47 24.01
C SER A 352 -27.10 5.83 24.41
N ASP A 353 -27.89 6.44 23.51
CA ASP A 353 -28.67 7.63 23.81
C ASP A 353 -29.36 7.46 25.16
N GLY A 354 -29.01 8.34 26.09
CA GLY A 354 -29.55 8.41 27.43
C GLY A 354 -31.03 8.79 27.40
N GLY A 355 -31.88 7.82 27.07
CA GLY A 355 -33.32 7.88 27.21
C GLY A 355 -33.75 7.08 28.43
N THR A 356 -33.66 7.66 29.63
CA THR A 356 -34.54 7.21 30.73
C THR A 356 -34.91 8.37 31.62
N SER A 357 -36.07 8.93 31.27
CA SER A 357 -36.98 9.67 32.12
C SER A 357 -37.06 9.07 33.53
N CYS A 358 -36.45 9.72 34.53
CA CYS A 358 -36.83 9.50 35.92
C CYS A 358 -38.26 10.06 36.12
N LYS A 359 -39.25 9.16 36.03
CA LYS A 359 -40.56 9.39 36.64
C LYS A 359 -40.51 8.83 38.06
N ASN A 360 -40.91 9.69 38.99
CA ASN A 360 -41.37 9.43 40.36
C ASN A 360 -41.79 7.98 40.63
N ILE A 361 -41.28 7.40 41.73
CA ILE A 361 -42.02 6.98 42.94
C ILE A 361 -41.00 6.82 44.07
#